data_AF-A0A0B2ATE6-F1
#
_entry.id   AF-A0A0B2ATE6-F1
#
_cell.length_a   1.000
_cell.length_b   1.000
_cell.length_c   1.000
_cell.angle_alpha   90.00
_cell.angle_beta   90.00
_cell.angle_gamma   90.00
#
_symmetry.space_group_name_H-M   'P 1'
#
loop_
_entity.id
_entity.type
_entity.pdbx_description
1 polymer ?
#
loop_
_entity_poly.entity_id
_entity_poly.type
_entity_poly.pdbx_seq_one_letter_code
_entity_poly.pdbx_strand_id
1 'polypeptide(L)'
;MQSTVGPLEVNDLAIVSAGGAGTGSTPSADAPGRFTGSFYNTSSSPVTATLSTQSSNSVDVTVPPNAQVLLGDDRSVSDLTSSGAVPGAMTTVKIQSGSSSQDVLVPVLDGTLAQYRQYVPTPSATASPVKPTGSASPGTATLTPTATPSASATR
;
A
#
# COMPACT_ATOMS: atom_id res chain seq x y z
N MET A 1 9.86 11.77 15.62
CA MET A 1 10.71 12.79 14.95
C MET A 1 9.87 14.02 14.69
N GLN A 2 10.35 15.24 14.93
CA GLN A 2 9.55 16.46 14.75
C GLN A 2 10.20 17.38 13.72
N SER A 3 9.42 17.93 12.80
CA SER A 3 9.87 18.87 11.78
C SER A 3 8.81 19.94 11.52
N THR A 4 9.23 21.18 11.23
CA THR A 4 8.33 22.30 10.97
C THR A 4 8.46 22.74 9.51
N VAL A 5 7.34 22.86 8.81
CA VAL A 5 7.26 23.24 7.39
C VAL A 5 6.25 24.38 7.24
N GLY A 6 6.73 25.61 7.26
CA GLY A 6 5.85 26.78 7.33
C GLY A 6 5.01 26.75 8.62
N PRO A 7 3.68 26.87 8.56
CA PRO A 7 2.80 26.80 9.74
C PRO A 7 2.47 25.37 10.21
N LEU A 8 2.96 24.34 9.51
CA LEU A 8 2.70 22.94 9.83
C LEU A 8 3.83 22.34 10.67
N GLU A 9 3.45 21.69 11.76
CA GLU A 9 4.31 20.83 12.55
C GLU A 9 4.02 19.37 12.19
N VAL A 10 5.08 18.60 12.01
CA VAL A 10 5.03 17.21 11.56
C VAL A 10 5.67 16.34 12.62
N ASN A 11 4.91 15.38 13.14
CA ASN A 11 5.33 14.54 14.25
C ASN A 11 5.22 13.06 13.89
N ASP A 12 6.30 12.34 14.22
CA ASP A 12 6.42 10.89 14.12
C ASP A 12 6.09 10.32 12.74
N LEU A 13 6.55 11.04 11.71
CA LEU A 13 6.39 10.64 10.32
C LEU A 13 7.20 9.36 10.02
N ALA A 14 6.50 8.35 9.48
CA ALA A 14 7.08 7.11 8.99
C ALA A 14 6.31 6.58 7.78
N ILE A 15 6.90 5.63 7.06
CA ILE A 15 6.24 4.93 5.94
C ILE A 15 6.09 3.47 6.32
N VAL A 16 4.87 2.95 6.39
CA VAL A 16 4.62 1.51 6.56
C VAL A 16 4.60 0.87 5.18
N SER A 17 5.60 0.04 4.89
CA SER A 17 5.69 -0.68 3.62
C SER A 17 4.90 -1.99 3.68
N ALA A 18 4.19 -2.28 2.60
CA ALA A 18 3.58 -3.58 2.35
C ALA A 18 4.62 -4.65 2.01
N GLY A 19 5.92 -4.35 2.05
CA GLY A 19 7.09 -5.14 1.62
C GLY A 19 7.34 -6.50 2.29
N GLY A 20 6.28 -7.20 2.68
CA GLY A 20 6.22 -8.66 2.78
C GLY A 20 4.81 -9.23 2.53
N ALA A 21 3.94 -8.50 1.83
CA ALA A 21 2.58 -8.86 1.45
C ALA A 21 2.40 -8.84 -0.09
N GLY A 22 3.35 -9.47 -0.78
CA GLY A 22 3.27 -9.91 -2.18
C GLY A 22 4.12 -11.18 -2.31
N THR A 23 3.86 -12.03 -3.31
CA THR A 23 4.31 -13.45 -3.45
C THR A 23 5.83 -13.75 -3.31
N GLY A 24 6.69 -12.79 -3.02
CA GLY A 24 8.10 -13.00 -2.69
C GLY A 24 8.43 -12.44 -1.30
N SER A 25 9.01 -13.26 -0.43
CA SER A 25 9.49 -12.91 0.93
C SER A 25 10.69 -11.95 0.95
N THR A 26 10.91 -11.18 -0.12
CA THR A 26 12.05 -10.30 -0.29
C THR A 26 11.59 -8.85 -0.15
N PRO A 27 12.09 -8.10 0.85
CA PRO A 27 11.78 -6.67 0.98
C PRO A 27 12.23 -5.92 -0.28
N SER A 28 11.32 -5.11 -0.85
CA SER A 28 11.61 -4.26 -2.01
C SER A 28 11.26 -2.80 -1.74
N ALA A 29 12.04 -1.89 -2.32
CA ALA A 29 11.77 -0.45 -2.26
C ALA A 29 10.52 -0.06 -3.06
N ASP A 30 10.20 -0.83 -4.10
CA ASP A 30 9.06 -0.62 -4.99
C ASP A 30 7.73 -1.14 -4.42
N ALA A 31 7.75 -1.78 -3.24
CA ALA A 31 6.54 -2.22 -2.58
C ALA A 31 5.66 -1.01 -2.20
N PRO A 32 4.32 -1.11 -2.29
CA PRO A 32 3.44 -0.01 -1.92
C PRO A 32 3.60 0.31 -0.44
N GLY A 33 3.49 1.60 -0.10
CA GLY A 33 3.70 2.10 1.25
C GLY A 33 2.54 2.97 1.71
N ARG A 34 2.47 3.26 3.01
CA ARG A 34 1.52 4.19 3.59
C ARG A 34 2.23 5.16 4.52
N PHE A 35 1.94 6.46 4.39
CA PHE A 35 2.39 7.45 5.37
C PHE A 35 1.64 7.29 6.71
N THR A 36 2.38 7.35 7.81
CA THR A 36 1.84 7.43 9.17
C THR A 36 2.52 8.55 9.95
N GLY A 37 1.83 9.11 10.93
CA GLY A 37 2.31 10.19 11.78
C GLY A 37 1.19 11.16 12.09
N SER A 38 1.53 12.41 12.37
CA SER A 38 0.54 13.47 12.52
C SER A 38 1.05 14.82 12.00
N PHE A 39 0.11 15.60 11.46
CA PHE A 39 0.32 17.00 11.11
C PHE A 39 -0.51 17.88 12.03
N TYR A 40 0.11 18.91 12.60
CA TYR A 40 -0.55 19.93 13.38
C TYR A 40 -0.41 21.29 12.69
N ASN A 41 -1.53 21.96 12.47
CA ASN A 41 -1.54 23.29 11.86
C ASN A 41 -1.65 24.34 12.96
N THR A 42 -0.57 25.09 13.16
CA THR A 42 -0.49 26.16 14.18
C THR A 42 -1.15 27.46 13.73
N SER A 43 -1.62 27.54 12.48
CA SER A 43 -2.22 28.75 11.91
C SER A 43 -3.74 28.79 12.06
N SER A 44 -4.29 29.99 11.92
CA SER A 44 -5.73 30.25 11.92
C SER A 44 -6.43 29.97 10.59
N SER A 45 -5.71 29.49 9.56
CA SER A 45 -6.24 29.15 8.24
C SER A 45 -5.97 27.68 7.90
N PRO A 46 -6.81 27.01 7.08
CA PRO A 46 -6.52 25.66 6.62
C PRO A 46 -5.25 25.63 5.76
N VAL A 47 -4.45 24.58 5.91
CA VAL A 47 -3.19 24.41 5.18
C VAL A 47 -3.18 23.03 4.52
N THR A 48 -2.78 22.99 3.26
CA THR A 48 -2.59 21.73 2.52
C THR A 48 -1.11 21.38 2.48
N ALA A 49 -0.79 20.20 3.00
CA ALA A 49 0.53 19.58 2.93
C ALA A 49 0.58 18.59 1.77
N THR A 50 1.57 18.72 0.90
CA THR A 50 1.87 17.74 -0.14
C THR A 50 3.11 16.95 0.29
N LEU A 51 2.98 15.64 0.41
CA LEU A 51 4.08 14.72 0.71
C LEU A 51 4.49 13.96 -0.55
N SER A 52 5.78 13.84 -0.80
CA SER A 52 6.34 13.14 -1.95
C SER A 52 7.60 12.38 -1.55
N THR A 53 7.87 11.25 -2.18
CA THR A 53 9.21 10.61 -2.16
C THR A 53 9.83 10.67 -3.54
N GLN A 54 11.13 10.37 -3.66
CA GLN A 54 11.78 10.30 -4.99
C GLN A 54 11.18 9.25 -5.93
N SER A 55 10.51 8.22 -5.39
CA SER A 55 10.07 7.04 -6.14
C SER A 55 8.56 6.84 -6.17
N SER A 56 7.78 7.71 -5.52
CA SER A 56 6.33 7.55 -5.34
C SER A 56 5.53 8.73 -5.89
N ASN A 57 4.22 8.54 -6.00
CA ASN A 57 3.28 9.64 -6.20
C ASN A 57 3.28 10.61 -5.01
N SER A 58 2.86 11.84 -5.28
CA SER A 58 2.55 12.82 -4.24
C SER A 58 1.19 12.53 -3.59
N VAL A 59 1.06 12.91 -2.33
CA VAL A 59 -0.14 12.77 -1.51
C VAL A 59 -0.46 14.12 -0.88
N ASP A 60 -1.70 14.59 -1.04
CA ASP A 60 -2.17 15.85 -0.47
C ASP A 60 -3.01 15.62 0.78
N VAL A 61 -2.68 16.33 1.86
CA VAL A 61 -3.35 16.27 3.16
C VAL A 61 -3.74 17.67 3.58
N THR A 62 -5.05 17.92 3.71
CA THR A 62 -5.56 19.20 4.20
C THR A 62 -5.75 19.15 5.71
N VAL A 63 -5.09 20.06 6.42
CA VAL A 63 -5.12 20.17 7.88
C VAL A 63 -5.92 21.41 8.27
N PRO A 64 -7.03 21.27 9.00
CA PRO A 64 -7.83 22.41 9.47
C PRO A 64 -7.01 23.34 10.38
N PRO A 65 -7.42 24.61 10.54
CA PRO A 65 -6.72 25.56 11.41
C PRO A 65 -6.74 25.13 12.87
N ASN A 66 -5.61 25.30 13.58
CA ASN A 66 -5.43 24.92 14.99
C ASN A 66 -5.86 23.48 15.29
N ALA A 67 -5.69 22.57 14.34
CA ALA A 67 -6.12 21.19 14.44
C ALA A 67 -4.99 20.23 14.05
N GLN A 68 -5.12 19.01 14.53
CA GLN A 68 -4.25 17.89 14.19
C GLN A 68 -4.96 16.92 13.26
N VAL A 69 -4.25 16.40 12.27
CA VAL A 69 -4.67 15.26 11.45
C VAL A 69 -3.68 14.13 11.65
N LEU A 70 -4.19 12.95 11.97
CA LEU A 70 -3.40 11.71 12.04
C LEU A 70 -3.39 11.04 10.67
N LEU A 71 -2.21 10.66 10.20
CA LEU A 71 -2.06 9.86 8.98
C LEU A 71 -1.99 8.39 9.35
N GLY A 72 -2.70 7.58 8.58
CA GLY A 72 -2.76 6.12 8.76
C GLY A 72 -4.15 5.59 9.03
N ASP A 73 -5.03 6.36 9.69
CA ASP A 73 -6.42 5.97 9.96
C ASP A 73 -7.29 6.02 8.71
N ASP A 74 -7.18 7.12 7.94
CA ASP A 74 -7.88 7.24 6.67
C ASP A 74 -7.15 6.51 5.54
N ARG A 75 -7.74 5.40 5.10
CA ARG A 75 -7.14 4.46 4.15
C ARG A 75 -6.81 5.11 2.81
N SER A 76 -7.53 6.11 2.31
CA SER A 76 -7.37 6.58 0.92
C SER A 76 -6.43 7.79 0.73
N VAL A 77 -6.09 8.52 1.79
CA VAL A 77 -5.35 9.80 1.71
C VAL A 77 -3.88 9.69 2.11
N SER A 78 -3.33 8.47 2.19
CA SER A 78 -1.94 8.25 2.64
C SER A 78 -1.21 7.13 1.93
N ASP A 79 -1.79 6.57 0.86
CA ASP A 79 -1.18 5.48 0.11
C ASP A 79 -0.17 5.97 -0.94
N LEU A 80 0.96 5.28 -0.97
CA LEU A 80 2.04 5.44 -1.92
C LEU A 80 2.10 4.20 -2.81
N THR A 81 2.30 4.43 -4.10
CA THR A 81 2.59 3.36 -5.06
C THR A 81 3.91 2.64 -4.75
N SER A 82 4.85 3.33 -4.11
CA SER A 82 6.17 2.82 -3.74
C SER A 82 6.61 3.40 -2.39
N SER A 83 7.19 2.56 -1.54
CA SER A 83 7.73 2.95 -0.22
C SER A 83 9.08 3.67 -0.33
N GLY A 84 9.72 3.64 -1.51
CA GLY A 84 10.94 4.38 -1.83
C GLY A 84 12.22 3.82 -1.21
N ALA A 85 12.11 2.93 -0.23
CA ALA A 85 13.22 2.17 0.33
C ALA A 85 12.71 0.86 0.94
N VAL A 86 13.62 -0.08 1.18
CA VAL A 86 13.28 -1.35 1.85
C VAL A 86 12.92 -1.12 3.33
N PRO A 87 12.02 -1.92 3.93
CA PRO A 87 11.77 -1.90 5.37
C PRO A 87 13.07 -1.96 6.19
N GLY A 88 13.16 -1.12 7.23
CA GLY A 88 14.34 -0.94 8.07
C GLY A 88 15.34 0.09 7.56
N ALA A 89 15.21 0.55 6.30
CA ALA A 89 15.99 1.65 5.77
C ALA A 89 15.31 3.01 6.05
N MET A 90 16.04 4.09 5.74
CA MET A 90 15.49 5.44 5.79
C MET A 90 15.35 6.00 4.36
N THR A 91 14.29 6.75 4.13
CA THR A 91 14.02 7.41 2.84
C THR A 91 13.78 8.90 3.05
N THR A 92 14.08 9.70 2.03
CA THR A 92 13.84 11.14 2.06
C THR A 92 12.43 11.44 1.57
N VAL A 93 11.64 12.05 2.45
CA VAL A 93 10.31 12.56 2.14
C VAL A 93 10.38 14.07 2.03
N LYS A 94 9.94 14.58 0.89
CA LYS A 94 9.73 15.99 0.70
C LYS A 94 8.33 16.35 1.15
N ILE A 95 8.26 17.29 2.08
CA ILE A 95 7.01 17.85 2.59
C ILE A 95 6.93 19.27 2.06
N GLN A 96 5.79 19.63 1.46
CA GLN A 96 5.58 20.95 0.90
C GLN A 96 4.27 21.53 1.41
N SER A 97 4.32 22.79 1.83
CA SER A 97 3.19 23.55 2.37
C SER A 97 3.21 24.95 1.76
N GLY A 98 2.43 25.16 0.71
CA GLY A 98 2.46 26.40 -0.07
C GLY A 98 3.85 26.67 -0.65
N SER A 99 4.47 27.79 -0.25
CA SER A 99 5.82 28.18 -0.68
C SER A 99 6.95 27.56 0.17
N SER A 100 6.63 26.93 1.30
CA SER A 100 7.61 26.30 2.19
C SER A 100 7.76 24.83 1.84
N SER A 101 8.98 24.31 1.83
CA SER A 101 9.23 22.88 1.67
C SER A 101 10.44 22.44 2.49
N GLN A 102 10.39 21.22 3.00
CA GLN A 102 11.46 20.61 3.77
C GLN A 102 11.61 19.13 3.41
N ASP A 103 12.85 18.69 3.32
CA ASP A 103 13.20 17.28 3.18
C ASP A 103 13.44 16.68 4.56
N VAL A 104 12.73 15.58 4.85
CA VAL A 104 12.79 14.89 6.14
C VAL A 104 13.15 13.44 5.89
N LEU A 105 14.10 12.94 6.69
CA LEU A 105 14.52 11.54 6.63
C LEU A 105 13.57 10.71 7.50
N VAL A 106 12.83 9.79 6.89
CA VAL A 106 11.82 8.97 7.58
C VAL A 106 12.17 7.49 7.51
N PRO A 107 11.83 6.69 8.52
CA PRO A 107 12.07 5.25 8.50
C PRO A 107 10.96 4.55 7.72
N VAL A 108 11.34 3.52 6.97
CA VAL A 108 10.38 2.58 6.38
C VAL A 108 10.16 1.43 7.36
N LEU A 109 8.93 1.30 7.85
CA LEU A 109 8.51 0.24 8.77
C LEU A 109 7.96 -0.96 8.00
N ASP A 110 8.13 -2.13 8.59
CA ASP A 110 7.62 -3.39 8.05
C ASP A 110 6.13 -3.58 8.42
N GLY A 111 5.25 -3.57 7.41
CA GLY A 111 3.81 -3.76 7.56
C GLY A 111 3.35 -5.19 7.82
N THR A 112 4.24 -6.19 7.76
CA THR A 112 3.91 -7.61 8.03
C THR A 112 3.79 -7.95 9.51
N LEU A 113 4.34 -7.10 10.38
CA LEU A 113 4.15 -7.24 11.83
C LEU A 113 2.68 -7.06 12.17
N ALA A 114 2.17 -7.90 13.09
CA ALA A 114 0.74 -7.96 13.42
C ALA A 114 0.14 -6.58 13.77
N GLN A 115 0.91 -5.73 14.44
CA GLN A 115 0.52 -4.37 14.83
C GLN A 115 0.45 -3.36 13.66
N TYR A 116 1.18 -3.61 12.56
CA TYR A 116 1.22 -2.71 11.39
C TYR A 116 0.32 -3.17 10.24
N ARG A 117 -0.25 -4.39 10.32
CA ARG A 117 -1.20 -4.95 9.33
C ARG A 117 -2.34 -3.99 8.96
N GLN A 118 -2.83 -3.21 9.91
CA GLN A 118 -3.94 -2.27 9.70
C GLN A 118 -3.58 -1.08 8.78
N TYR A 119 -2.28 -0.78 8.67
CA TYR A 119 -1.72 0.32 7.89
C TYR A 119 -1.18 -0.16 6.54
N VAL A 120 -1.19 -1.46 6.25
CA VAL A 120 -0.80 -1.97 4.92
C VAL A 120 -1.87 -1.53 3.91
N PRO A 121 -1.48 -0.89 2.79
CA PRO A 121 -2.38 -0.62 1.68
C PRO A 121 -3.01 -1.94 1.22
N THR A 122 -4.30 -2.10 1.46
CA THR A 122 -5.05 -3.21 0.85
C THR A 122 -5.33 -2.83 -0.59
N PRO A 123 -4.94 -3.63 -1.60
CA PRO A 123 -5.44 -3.41 -2.94
C PRO A 123 -6.98 -3.43 -2.85
N SER A 124 -7.61 -2.39 -3.39
CA SER A 124 -9.07 -2.33 -3.48
C SER A 124 -9.56 -3.65 -4.07
N ALA A 125 -10.52 -4.30 -3.42
CA ALA A 125 -11.05 -5.56 -3.89
C ALA A 125 -11.60 -5.34 -5.31
N THR A 126 -10.90 -5.86 -6.32
CA THR A 126 -11.53 -6.21 -7.59
C THR A 126 -12.80 -6.96 -7.25
N ALA A 127 -13.92 -6.51 -7.82
CA ALA A 127 -15.24 -7.08 -7.61
C ALA A 127 -15.19 -8.61 -7.51
N SER A 128 -15.89 -9.11 -6.50
CA SER A 128 -16.08 -10.51 -6.13
C SER A 128 -15.99 -11.51 -7.30
N PRO A 129 -15.33 -12.67 -7.13
CA PRO A 129 -15.42 -13.73 -8.10
C PRO A 129 -16.88 -14.16 -8.22
N VAL A 130 -17.43 -14.15 -9.44
CA VAL A 130 -18.69 -14.82 -9.74
C VAL A 130 -18.52 -16.29 -9.36
N LYS A 131 -19.20 -16.67 -8.27
CA LYS A 131 -19.36 -18.05 -7.78
C LYS A 131 -19.72 -18.98 -8.95
N PRO A 132 -19.01 -20.10 -9.19
CA PRO A 132 -19.53 -21.13 -10.08
C PRO A 132 -20.76 -21.75 -9.39
N THR A 133 -21.94 -21.49 -9.94
CA THR A 133 -23.17 -22.17 -9.53
C THR A 133 -23.15 -23.55 -10.18
N GLY A 134 -22.52 -24.52 -9.52
CA GLY A 134 -22.78 -25.93 -9.79
C GLY A 134 -24.18 -26.30 -9.29
N SER A 135 -24.93 -27.06 -10.09
CA SER A 135 -25.45 -28.39 -9.71
C SER A 135 -26.75 -28.76 -10.44
N ALA A 136 -26.70 -29.83 -11.24
CA ALA A 136 -27.71 -30.91 -11.30
C ALA A 136 -26.99 -32.14 -11.91
N SER A 137 -26.44 -33.07 -11.12
CA SER A 137 -27.02 -34.33 -10.59
C SER A 137 -27.00 -35.51 -11.61
N PRO A 138 -27.07 -36.80 -11.18
CA PRO A 138 -25.97 -37.76 -11.33
C PRO A 138 -26.29 -38.94 -12.27
N GLY A 139 -25.27 -39.53 -12.88
CA GLY A 139 -25.38 -40.72 -13.73
C GLY A 139 -24.28 -41.72 -13.42
N THR A 140 -24.68 -42.79 -12.76
CA THR A 140 -23.92 -43.90 -12.19
C THR A 140 -23.16 -44.76 -13.22
N ALA A 141 -22.00 -45.30 -12.79
CA ALA A 141 -21.40 -46.57 -13.24
C ALA A 141 -20.76 -46.59 -14.66
N THR A 142 -19.71 -47.34 -15.01
CA THR A 142 -18.83 -48.34 -14.37
C THR A 142 -17.94 -48.89 -15.52
N LEU A 143 -16.61 -49.02 -15.29
CA LEU A 143 -15.61 -49.87 -15.97
C LEU A 143 -14.91 -49.41 -17.28
N THR A 144 -13.58 -49.37 -17.17
CA THR A 144 -12.54 -49.63 -18.19
C THR A 144 -12.82 -50.90 -19.01
N PRO A 145 -12.41 -51.04 -20.30
CA PRO A 145 -10.99 -51.27 -20.66
C PRO A 145 -10.50 -50.82 -22.06
N THR A 146 -9.16 -50.78 -22.20
CA THR A 146 -8.30 -51.18 -23.35
C THR A 146 -8.87 -51.24 -24.77
N ALA A 147 -8.26 -50.48 -25.71
CA ALA A 147 -8.17 -50.88 -27.13
C ALA A 147 -6.95 -50.26 -27.87
N THR A 148 -6.00 -51.14 -28.18
CA THR A 148 -5.04 -51.21 -29.29
C THR A 148 -5.39 -50.42 -30.57
N PRO A 149 -4.47 -49.67 -31.20
CA PRO A 149 -4.59 -49.36 -32.63
C PRO A 149 -4.05 -50.55 -33.44
N SER A 150 -4.96 -51.35 -34.03
CA SER A 150 -4.60 -52.36 -35.04
C SER A 150 -4.84 -51.81 -36.45
N ALA A 151 -3.90 -52.17 -37.32
CA ALA A 151 -3.60 -51.63 -38.64
C ALA A 151 -4.66 -51.89 -39.73
N SER A 152 -4.47 -51.30 -40.91
CA SER A 152 -4.68 -52.01 -42.19
C SER A 152 -3.86 -51.38 -43.33
N ALA A 153 -3.32 -52.26 -44.16
CA ALA A 153 -2.24 -52.10 -45.13
C ALA A 153 -2.74 -52.01 -46.59
N THR A 154 -1.77 -52.06 -47.52
CA THR A 154 -1.84 -52.34 -48.97
C THR A 154 -2.03 -51.09 -49.85
N ARG A 155 -1.14 -50.78 -50.80
CA ARG A 155 -0.59 -51.63 -51.86
C ARG A 155 0.71 -51.08 -52.45
#